data_AF-A0A965V2J6-F1
#
_entry.id   AF-A0A965V2J6-F1
#
_cell.length_a   1.000
_cell.length_b   1.000
_cell.length_c   1.000
_cell.angle_alpha   90.00
_cell.angle_beta   90.00
_cell.angle_gamma   90.00
#
_symmetry.space_group_name_H-M   'P 1'
#
loop_
_entity.id
_entity.type
_entity.pdbx_description
1 polymer ?
#
loop_
_entity_poly.entity_id
_entity_poly.type
_entity_poly.pdbx_seq_one_letter_code
_entity_poly.pdbx_strand_id
1 'polypeptide(L)'
;GVSIHRGDCPNLLFLAHEPERRLDIDWQESAGERFTIRLSIEATDRRGLYADLAQAVNETGTDIRSLELKSVDTRVSGAALVEVENLQHLDKIMKAVRRVKGVSEVARRDRLTSE
;
A
#
# COMPACT_ATOMS: atom_id res chain seq x y z
N GLY A 1 -19.68 11.77 17.75
CA GLY A 1 -18.86 10.94 16.85
C GLY A 1 -17.40 11.32 17.03
N VAL A 2 -16.47 10.40 16.75
CA VAL A 2 -15.02 10.65 16.82
C VAL A 2 -14.49 10.81 15.40
N SER A 3 -13.68 11.85 15.16
CA SER A 3 -12.96 12.07 13.90
C SER A 3 -11.48 11.85 14.13
N ILE A 4 -10.87 10.94 13.39
CA ILE A 4 -9.43 10.64 13.50
C ILE A 4 -8.69 11.48 12.48
N HIS A 5 -7.71 12.24 12.96
CA HIS A 5 -6.82 13.05 12.15
C HIS A 5 -5.39 12.52 12.29
N ARG A 6 -4.62 12.60 11.20
CA ARG A 6 -3.17 12.45 11.27
C ARG A 6 -2.59 13.63 12.06
N GLY A 7 -1.56 13.41 12.88
CA GLY A 7 -1.04 14.44 13.80
C GLY A 7 -0.55 15.72 13.13
N ASP A 8 -0.30 15.69 11.82
CA ASP A 8 0.12 16.82 10.99
C ASP A 8 -1.02 17.46 10.16
N CYS A 9 -2.28 17.07 10.41
CA CYS A 9 -3.42 17.56 9.64
C CYS A 9 -3.66 19.06 9.89
N PRO A 10 -3.70 19.93 8.86
CA PRO A 10 -3.97 21.35 9.05
C PRO A 10 -5.32 21.65 9.73
N ASN A 11 -6.29 20.76 9.59
CA ASN A 11 -7.59 20.90 10.23
C ASN A 11 -7.52 20.76 11.77
N LEU A 12 -6.44 20.20 12.32
CA LEU A 12 -6.20 20.20 13.77
C LEU A 12 -5.95 21.60 14.34
N LEU A 13 -5.53 22.57 13.52
CA LEU A 13 -5.32 23.95 13.96
C LEU A 13 -6.59 24.57 14.52
N PHE A 14 -7.76 24.21 13.99
CA PHE A 14 -9.05 24.68 14.50
C PHE A 14 -9.41 24.08 15.88
N LEU A 15 -8.83 22.92 16.23
CA LEU A 15 -9.01 22.26 17.52
C LEU A 15 -7.98 22.71 18.57
N ALA A 16 -7.05 23.61 18.22
CA ALA A 16 -6.08 24.16 19.18
C ALA A 16 -6.76 24.89 20.35
N HIS A 17 -7.95 25.44 20.13
CA HIS A 17 -8.74 26.17 21.12
C HIS A 17 -9.65 25.27 21.98
N GLU A 18 -9.75 23.97 21.66
CA GLU A 18 -10.62 23.00 22.36
C GLU A 18 -9.80 21.74 22.73
N PRO A 19 -8.74 21.88 23.57
CA PRO A 19 -7.82 20.80 23.88
C PRO A 19 -8.49 19.60 24.55
N GLU A 20 -9.58 19.80 25.28
CA GLU A 20 -10.39 18.78 25.94
C GLU A 20 -11.10 17.82 24.96
N ARG A 21 -11.21 18.21 23.69
CA ARG A 21 -11.76 17.35 22.62
C ARG A 21 -10.71 16.51 21.93
N ARG A 22 -9.42 16.69 22.27
CA ARG A 22 -8.31 15.88 21.73
C ARG A 22 -8.09 14.69 22.64
N LEU A 23 -7.93 13.53 22.03
CA LEU A 23 -7.62 12.29 22.72
C LEU A 23 -6.45 11.65 21.97
N ASP A 24 -5.34 11.47 22.68
CA ASP A 24 -4.20 10.74 22.12
C ASP A 24 -4.59 9.27 22.03
N ILE A 25 -4.52 8.74 20.81
CA ILE A 25 -4.80 7.34 20.52
C ILE A 25 -3.54 6.69 20.00
N ASP A 26 -3.37 5.42 20.37
CA ASP A 26 -2.35 4.56 19.79
C ASP A 26 -3.05 3.40 19.09
N TRP A 27 -2.53 3.04 17.92
CA TRP A 27 -3.04 1.88 17.18
C TRP A 27 -2.34 0.65 17.73
N GLN A 28 -3.01 -0.11 18.58
CA GLN A 28 -2.47 -1.39 19.02
C GLN A 28 -2.44 -2.37 17.85
N GLU A 29 -1.24 -2.83 17.47
CA GLU A 29 -1.08 -3.95 16.56
C GLU A 29 -1.44 -5.24 17.31
N SER A 30 -2.52 -5.91 16.92
CA SER A 30 -2.84 -7.24 17.43
C SER A 30 -2.02 -8.27 16.66
N ALA A 31 -1.27 -9.11 17.38
CA ALA A 31 -0.48 -10.17 16.76
C ALA A 31 -1.39 -11.11 15.95
N GLY A 32 -1.09 -11.27 14.66
CA GLY A 32 -1.82 -12.14 13.75
C GLY A 32 -2.93 -11.46 12.93
N GLU A 33 -3.22 -10.18 13.16
CA GLU A 33 -4.10 -9.43 12.25
C GLU A 33 -3.40 -9.17 10.91
N ARG A 34 -4.15 -9.31 9.82
CA ARG A 34 -3.71 -9.03 8.46
C ARG A 34 -4.68 -8.08 7.79
N PHE A 35 -4.14 -7.15 7.01
CA PHE A 35 -4.88 -6.13 6.29
C PHE A 35 -4.64 -6.30 4.80
N THR A 36 -5.72 -6.26 4.01
CA THR A 36 -5.61 -6.27 2.56
C THR A 36 -5.36 -4.86 2.05
N ILE A 37 -4.22 -4.66 1.38
CA ILE A 37 -3.81 -3.36 0.82
C ILE A 37 -3.73 -3.46 -0.70
N ARG A 38 -4.22 -2.41 -1.38
CA ARG A 38 -4.05 -2.24 -2.82
C ARG A 38 -2.79 -1.44 -3.14
N LEU A 39 -1.87 -2.07 -3.84
CA LEU A 39 -0.69 -1.44 -4.43
C LEU A 39 -0.97 -1.12 -5.89
N SER A 40 -0.78 0.13 -6.32
CA SER A 40 -0.71 0.47 -7.74
C SER A 40 0.72 0.31 -8.24
N ILE A 41 0.89 -0.28 -9.40
CA ILE A 41 2.19 -0.58 -10.01
C ILE A 41 2.23 0.01 -11.42
N GLU A 42 3.27 0.78 -11.71
CA GLU A 42 3.61 1.24 -13.05
C GLU A 42 4.98 0.69 -13.43
N ALA A 43 5.11 0.20 -14.66
CA ALA A 43 6.32 -0.43 -15.15
C ALA A 43 6.45 -0.31 -16.68
N THR A 44 7.64 -0.62 -17.19
CA THR A 44 7.90 -0.83 -18.61
C THR A 44 7.88 -2.32 -18.91
N ASP A 45 7.13 -2.71 -19.94
CA ASP A 45 6.96 -4.10 -20.33
C ASP A 45 8.31 -4.72 -20.73
N ARG A 46 8.52 -5.93 -20.23
CA ARG A 46 9.62 -6.80 -20.64
C ARG A 46 9.26 -8.24 -20.34
N ARG A 47 9.94 -9.14 -21.05
CA ARG A 47 9.83 -10.57 -20.80
C ARG A 47 10.11 -10.87 -19.32
N GLY A 48 9.19 -11.59 -18.70
CA GLY A 48 9.28 -12.04 -17.30
C GLY A 48 8.77 -11.06 -16.25
N LEU A 49 8.38 -9.82 -16.60
CA LEU A 49 7.99 -8.80 -15.62
C LEU A 49 6.90 -9.28 -14.64
N TYR A 50 5.86 -9.94 -15.15
CA TYR A 50 4.72 -10.39 -14.35
C TYR A 50 5.13 -11.46 -13.32
N ALA A 51 6.00 -12.39 -13.72
CA ALA A 51 6.54 -13.41 -12.84
C ALA A 51 7.48 -12.80 -11.79
N ASP A 52 8.36 -11.88 -12.20
CA ASP A 52 9.28 -11.19 -11.29
C ASP A 52 8.53 -10.36 -10.25
N LEU A 53 7.42 -9.71 -10.61
CA LEU A 53 6.55 -8.99 -9.68
C LEU A 53 5.91 -9.93 -8.65
N ALA A 54 5.32 -11.04 -9.09
CA ALA A 54 4.73 -12.02 -8.18
C ALA A 54 5.78 -12.63 -7.24
N GLN A 55 6.97 -12.96 -7.77
CA GLN A 55 8.07 -13.49 -6.98
C GLN A 55 8.56 -12.47 -5.94
N ALA A 56 8.75 -11.21 -6.33
CA ALA A 56 9.23 -10.17 -5.42
C ALA A 56 8.30 -9.94 -4.22
N VAL A 57 6.98 -10.09 -4.42
CA VAL A 57 6.00 -10.04 -3.32
C VAL A 57 6.02 -11.35 -2.51
N ASN A 58 6.09 -12.51 -3.14
CA ASN A 58 6.15 -13.79 -2.40
C ASN A 58 7.41 -13.90 -1.51
N GLU A 59 8.56 -13.39 -1.96
CA GLU A 59 9.82 -13.36 -1.21
C GLU A 59 9.74 -12.52 0.08
N THR A 60 8.75 -11.64 0.21
CA THR A 60 8.53 -10.91 1.46
C THR A 60 7.78 -11.70 2.52
N GLY A 61 7.29 -12.91 2.19
CA GLY A 61 6.44 -13.73 3.05
C GLY A 61 4.97 -13.34 2.97
N THR A 62 4.57 -12.75 1.84
CA THR A 62 3.28 -12.08 1.66
C THR A 62 2.37 -12.88 0.74
N ASP A 63 1.11 -13.03 1.14
CA ASP A 63 0.08 -13.60 0.29
C ASP A 63 -0.47 -12.56 -0.70
N ILE A 64 -0.50 -12.91 -1.99
CA ILE A 64 -1.12 -12.12 -3.06
C ILE A 64 -2.57 -12.57 -3.24
N ARG A 65 -3.53 -11.68 -2.97
CA ARG A 65 -4.96 -11.92 -3.18
C ARG A 65 -5.39 -11.70 -4.62
N SER A 66 -4.81 -10.70 -5.30
CA SER A 66 -4.96 -10.51 -6.73
C SER A 66 -3.75 -9.78 -7.32
N LEU A 67 -3.47 -10.03 -8.59
CA LEU A 67 -2.48 -9.31 -9.37
C LEU A 67 -3.07 -9.05 -10.76
N GLU A 68 -3.46 -7.81 -11.00
CA GLU A 68 -4.04 -7.33 -12.25
C GLU A 68 -3.03 -6.44 -12.93
N LEU A 69 -2.56 -6.83 -14.11
CA LEU A 69 -1.53 -6.11 -14.85
C LEU A 69 -1.96 -6.01 -16.32
N LYS A 70 -2.04 -4.78 -16.83
CA LYS A 70 -2.39 -4.51 -18.22
C LYS A 70 -1.20 -3.90 -18.93
N SER A 71 -0.81 -4.50 -20.04
CA SER A 71 0.20 -3.95 -20.94
C SER A 71 -0.49 -3.21 -22.09
N VAL A 72 -0.05 -1.99 -22.37
CA VAL A 72 -0.41 -1.19 -23.54
C VAL A 72 0.89 -0.64 -24.12
N ASP A 73 1.20 -1.04 -25.35
CA ASP A 73 2.49 -0.79 -26.01
C ASP A 73 3.68 -1.31 -25.18
N THR A 74 4.43 -0.40 -24.54
CA THR A 74 5.58 -0.70 -23.68
C THR A 74 5.32 -0.36 -22.22
N ARG A 75 4.11 0.11 -21.89
CA ARG A 75 3.74 0.52 -20.53
C ARG A 75 2.87 -0.55 -19.90
N VAL A 76 3.23 -0.94 -18.69
CA VAL A 76 2.43 -1.81 -17.84
C VAL A 76 1.90 -0.98 -16.68
N SER A 77 0.59 -1.03 -16.48
CA SER A 77 -0.09 -0.44 -15.33
C SER A 77 -0.98 -1.48 -14.69
N GLY A 78 -1.08 -1.46 -13.37
CA GLY A 78 -1.93 -2.44 -12.69
C GLY A 78 -1.99 -2.27 -11.19
N ALA A 79 -2.58 -3.27 -10.54
CA ALA A 79 -2.70 -3.32 -9.10
C ALA A 79 -2.47 -4.72 -8.54
N ALA A 80 -1.90 -4.77 -7.34
CA ALA A 80 -1.81 -5.97 -6.53
C ALA A 80 -2.60 -5.78 -5.23
N LEU A 81 -3.39 -6.78 -4.84
CA LEU A 81 -3.97 -6.88 -3.51
C LEU A 81 -3.11 -7.83 -2.68
N VAL A 82 -2.56 -7.34 -1.58
CA VAL A 82 -1.61 -8.08 -0.74
C VAL A 82 -2.02 -8.01 0.73
N GLU A 83 -1.73 -9.08 1.48
CA GLU A 83 -1.98 -9.11 2.92
C GLU A 83 -0.75 -8.63 3.70
N VAL A 84 -0.92 -7.56 4.47
CA VAL A 84 0.15 -6.97 5.28
C VAL A 84 -0.19 -7.07 6.76
N GLU A 85 0.83 -7.31 7.57
CA GLU A 85 0.68 -7.40 9.03
C GLU A 85 0.74 -6.00 9.66
N ASN A 86 1.63 -5.15 9.15
CA ASN A 86 1.80 -3.78 9.60
C ASN A 86 2.50 -2.91 8.56
N LEU A 87 2.79 -1.66 8.91
CA LEU A 87 3.43 -0.69 8.02
C LEU A 87 4.86 -1.08 7.64
N GLN A 88 5.59 -1.78 8.52
CA GLN A 88 6.96 -2.23 8.26
C GLN A 88 6.97 -3.35 7.21
N HIS A 89 6.03 -4.29 7.32
CA HIS A 89 5.81 -5.32 6.31
C HIS A 89 5.40 -4.71 4.96
N LEU A 90 4.48 -3.73 4.97
CA LEU A 90 4.09 -3.00 3.75
C LEU A 90 5.29 -2.31 3.07
N ASP A 91 6.14 -1.62 3.84
CA ASP A 91 7.35 -0.98 3.30
C ASP A 91 8.34 -1.99 2.70
N LYS A 92 8.50 -3.16 3.33
CA LYS A 92 9.30 -4.28 2.80
C LYS A 92 8.77 -4.74 1.43
N ILE A 93 7.46 -4.95 1.30
CA ILE A 93 6.80 -5.33 0.03
C ILE A 93 7.05 -4.25 -1.04
N MET A 94 6.78 -2.99 -0.72
CA MET A 94 6.96 -1.89 -1.67
C MET A 94 8.41 -1.76 -2.13
N LYS A 95 9.39 -1.94 -1.23
CA LYS A 95 10.82 -1.94 -1.58
C LYS A 95 11.20 -3.13 -2.48
N ALA A 96 10.66 -4.32 -2.23
CA ALA A 96 10.91 -5.48 -3.07
C ALA A 96 10.37 -5.27 -4.50
N VAL A 97 9.14 -4.79 -4.62
CA VAL A 97 8.52 -4.47 -5.92
C VAL A 97 9.30 -3.39 -6.68
N ARG A 98 9.76 -2.33 -6.01
CA ARG A 98 10.59 -1.28 -6.66
C ARG A 98 11.91 -1.79 -7.23
N ARG A 99 12.48 -2.86 -6.67
CA ARG A 99 13.74 -3.42 -7.14
C ARG A 99 13.58 -4.27 -8.40
N VAL A 100 12.35 -4.68 -8.73
CA VAL A 100 12.08 -5.41 -9.96
C VAL A 100 12.42 -4.51 -11.15
N LYS A 101 13.37 -4.96 -11.98
CA LYS A 101 13.78 -4.22 -13.17
C LYS A 101 12.56 -3.90 -14.03
N GLY A 102 12.41 -2.64 -14.43
CA GLY A 102 11.27 -2.19 -15.25
C GLY A 102 10.15 -1.56 -14.44
N VAL A 103 10.07 -1.76 -13.11
CA VAL A 103 9.13 -1.02 -12.27
C VAL A 103 9.59 0.44 -12.16
N SER A 104 8.71 1.37 -12.53
CA SER A 104 8.94 2.81 -12.42
C SER A 104 8.31 3.38 -11.14
N GLU A 105 7.14 2.87 -10.74
CA GLU A 105 6.44 3.35 -9.57
C GLU A 105 5.68 2.23 -8.85
N VAL A 106 5.65 2.30 -7.52
CA VAL A 106 4.71 1.56 -6.68
C VAL A 106 4.25 2.44 -5.53
N ALA A 107 2.93 2.49 -5.36
CA ALA A 107 2.27 3.32 -4.36
C ALA A 107 1.12 2.56 -3.70
N ARG A 108 0.86 2.86 -2.42
CA ARG A 108 -0.36 2.44 -1.74
C ARG A 108 -1.51 3.31 -2.26
N ARG A 109 -2.62 2.69 -2.69
CA ARG A 109 -3.86 3.41 -2.98
C ARG A 109 -4.90 3.12 -1.91
N ASP A 110 -5.47 4.18 -1.32
CA ASP A 110 -6.49 4.08 -0.28
C ASP A 110 -7.90 3.71 -0.80
N ARG A 111 -8.10 3.66 -2.12
CA ARG A 111 -9.37 3.20 -2.72
C ARG A 111 -9.20 1.96 -3.58
N LEU A 112 -9.79 0.87 -3.12
CA LEU A 112 -10.40 -0.13 -4.01
C LEU A 112 -11.52 0.60 -4.76
N THR A 113 -11.25 1.23 -5.90
CA THR A 113 -12.33 1.60 -6.81
C THR A 113 -12.91 0.29 -7.34
N SER A 114 -14.03 -0.12 -6.76
CA SER A 114 -15.02 -0.93 -7.45
C SER A 114 -15.67 -0.01 -8.46
N GLU A 115 -15.50 -0.31 -9.74
CA GLU A 115 -16.51 0.05 -10.74
C GLU A 115 -17.74 -0.82 -10.53
#